data_AF-Q1IK44-F1
#
_entry.id   AF-Q1IK44-F1
#
_cell.length_a   1.000
_cell.length_b   1.000
_cell.length_c   1.000
_cell.angle_alpha   90.00
_cell.angle_beta   90.00
_cell.angle_gamma   90.00
#
_symmetry.space_group_name_H-M   'P 1'
#
loop_
_entity.id
_entity.type
_entity.pdbx_description
1 polymer ?
#
loop_
_entity_poly.entity_id
_entity_poly.type
_entity_poly.pdbx_seq_one_letter_code
_entity_poly.pdbx_strand_id
1 'polypeptide(L)'
;MTVLRPWALGPFELILHAEMHYRQGEDFDRRISIVGFDNAIEVAIHTYLSLHPIQRQNRTYPRVNVEVWLENFHTKMDFLEVEIANRGCAIICEKADFIWYHEVRNGQYHVGGATIPQERELEGIRKAALWVFGLLFDVGDVEEILEEYLNKRSGDDSPERTEDNDRLIDQEFGTIKLAGKPYYTSEVLHAYDPVLYSELAIDIRKRDESEAEMGEEAS
;
A
#
# COMPACT_ATOMS: atom_id res chain seq x y z
N MET A 1 16.84 2.93 5.61
CA MET A 1 16.09 2.26 4.54
C MET A 1 16.22 0.76 4.69
N THR A 2 15.24 0.17 5.35
CA THR A 2 15.12 -1.29 5.45
C THR A 2 14.50 -1.77 4.15
N VAL A 3 15.32 -2.15 3.18
CA VAL A 3 14.83 -2.61 1.88
C VAL A 3 14.17 -3.98 2.08
N LEU A 4 12.85 -4.04 1.93
CA LEU A 4 12.11 -5.30 1.94
C LEU A 4 12.65 -6.21 0.85
N ARG A 5 12.76 -7.50 1.16
CA ARG A 5 13.16 -8.50 0.16
C ARG A 5 12.09 -8.56 -0.94
N PRO A 6 12.48 -8.80 -2.21
CA PRO A 6 11.54 -8.77 -3.33
C PRO A 6 10.31 -9.66 -3.13
N TRP A 7 10.49 -10.84 -2.53
CA TRP A 7 9.41 -11.78 -2.27
C TRP A 7 8.48 -11.40 -1.11
N ALA A 8 8.86 -10.43 -0.26
CA ALA A 8 8.02 -9.92 0.81
C ALA A 8 7.15 -8.74 0.36
N LEU A 9 7.44 -8.14 -0.81
CA LEU A 9 6.71 -6.96 -1.31
C LEU A 9 5.23 -7.23 -1.55
N GLY A 10 4.86 -8.34 -2.19
CA GLY A 10 3.46 -8.66 -2.48
C GLY A 10 2.57 -8.72 -1.22
N PRO A 11 2.93 -9.53 -0.20
CA PRO A 11 2.21 -9.53 1.08
C PRO A 11 2.21 -8.17 1.77
N PHE A 12 3.31 -7.41 1.70
CA PHE A 12 3.40 -6.08 2.29
C PHE A 12 2.48 -5.07 1.61
N GLU A 13 2.36 -5.09 0.28
CA GLU A 13 1.46 -4.22 -0.46
C GLU A 13 0.01 -4.39 0.00
N LEU A 14 -0.43 -5.60 0.32
CA LEU A 14 -1.77 -5.82 0.89
C LEU A 14 -1.95 -5.13 2.24
N ILE A 15 -0.94 -5.17 3.11
CA ILE A 15 -0.94 -4.42 4.38
C ILE A 15 -1.02 -2.93 4.11
N LEU A 16 -0.20 -2.43 3.18
CA LEU A 16 -0.15 -1.02 2.81
C LEU A 16 -1.51 -0.52 2.30
N HIS A 17 -2.15 -1.27 1.40
CA HIS A 17 -3.48 -0.92 0.90
C HIS A 17 -4.57 -1.02 1.97
N ALA A 18 -4.52 -2.02 2.84
CA ALA A 18 -5.44 -2.13 3.97
C ALA A 18 -5.29 -0.94 4.93
N GLU A 19 -4.06 -0.51 5.21
CA GLU A 19 -3.76 0.63 6.07
C GLU A 19 -4.26 1.95 5.49
N MET A 20 -4.18 2.14 4.17
CA MET A 20 -4.72 3.34 3.50
C MET A 20 -6.23 3.48 3.75
N HIS A 21 -6.99 2.40 3.57
CA HIS A 21 -8.42 2.39 3.89
C HIS A 21 -8.66 2.55 5.40
N TYR A 22 -7.87 1.88 6.24
CA TYR A 22 -7.97 2.02 7.68
C TYR A 22 -7.86 3.48 8.15
N ARG A 23 -6.95 4.27 7.54
CA ARG A 23 -6.78 5.70 7.86
C ARG A 23 -7.89 6.60 7.32
N GLN A 24 -8.49 6.27 6.19
CA GLN A 24 -9.66 7.00 5.67
C GLN A 24 -10.86 6.82 6.59
N GLY A 25 -11.11 5.58 7.02
CA GLY A 25 -11.99 5.29 8.14
C GLY A 25 -13.49 5.44 7.88
N GLU A 26 -13.93 5.68 6.65
CA GLU A 26 -15.36 5.64 6.29
C GLU A 26 -15.91 4.20 6.40
N ASP A 27 -17.24 4.04 6.43
CA ASP A 27 -17.88 2.73 6.59
C ASP A 27 -17.47 1.72 5.52
N PHE A 28 -17.29 2.19 4.29
CA PHE A 28 -16.76 1.36 3.20
C PHE A 28 -15.30 0.98 3.46
N ASP A 29 -14.47 1.95 3.83
CA ASP A 29 -13.05 1.73 4.07
C ASP A 29 -12.78 0.81 5.25
N ARG A 30 -13.61 0.85 6.29
CA ARG A 30 -13.55 -0.11 7.41
C ARG A 30 -13.82 -1.54 6.94
N ARG A 31 -14.75 -1.74 6.01
CA ARG A 31 -15.02 -3.06 5.41
C ARG A 31 -13.87 -3.52 4.53
N ILE A 32 -13.27 -2.62 3.75
CA ILE A 32 -12.15 -2.97 2.87
C ILE A 32 -10.87 -3.23 3.67
N SER A 33 -10.58 -2.43 4.70
CA SER A 33 -9.39 -2.59 5.54
C SER A 33 -9.38 -3.92 6.29
N ILE A 34 -10.49 -4.34 6.91
CA ILE A 34 -10.53 -5.66 7.59
C ILE A 34 -10.29 -6.82 6.61
N VAL A 35 -10.85 -6.73 5.39
CA VAL A 35 -10.62 -7.73 4.32
C VAL A 35 -9.16 -7.71 3.89
N GLY A 36 -8.58 -6.52 3.73
CA GLY A 36 -7.19 -6.34 3.33
C GLY A 36 -6.20 -6.93 4.32
N PHE A 37 -6.35 -6.64 5.62
CA PHE A 37 -5.46 -7.18 6.65
C PHE A 37 -5.57 -8.71 6.78
N ASP A 38 -6.77 -9.27 6.74
CA ASP A 38 -6.97 -10.72 6.79
C ASP A 38 -6.36 -11.43 5.57
N ASN A 39 -6.57 -10.88 4.37
CA ASN A 39 -5.93 -11.38 3.15
C ASN A 39 -4.39 -11.26 3.20
N ALA A 40 -3.86 -10.18 3.78
CA ALA A 40 -2.42 -10.00 3.93
C ALA A 40 -1.80 -11.12 4.78
N ILE A 41 -2.47 -11.56 5.85
CA ILE A 41 -2.05 -12.70 6.68
C ILE A 41 -2.01 -13.98 5.85
N GLU A 42 -3.08 -14.29 5.12
CA GLU A 42 -3.15 -15.51 4.29
C GLU A 42 -2.06 -15.54 3.22
N VAL A 43 -1.87 -14.41 2.53
CA VAL A 43 -0.90 -14.27 1.44
C VAL A 43 0.53 -14.27 1.98
N ALA A 44 0.78 -13.70 3.16
CA ALA A 44 2.08 -13.77 3.82
C ALA A 44 2.46 -15.23 4.13
N ILE A 45 1.54 -16.00 4.72
CA ILE A 45 1.76 -17.43 5.03
C ILE A 45 1.97 -18.23 3.75
N HIS A 46 1.10 -18.04 2.75
CA HIS A 46 1.20 -18.75 1.47
C HIS A 46 2.53 -18.45 0.78
N THR A 47 2.90 -17.18 0.70
CA THR A 47 4.17 -16.75 0.12
C THR A 47 5.33 -17.41 0.85
N TYR A 48 5.39 -17.28 2.18
CA TYR A 48 6.47 -17.82 2.99
C TYR A 48 6.64 -19.34 2.82
N LEU A 49 5.55 -20.11 2.84
CA LEU A 49 5.58 -21.56 2.66
C LEU A 49 6.01 -21.98 1.24
N SER A 50 5.79 -21.12 0.24
CA SER A 50 6.21 -21.34 -1.15
C SER A 50 7.67 -20.98 -1.41
N LEU A 51 8.33 -20.26 -0.50
CA LEU A 51 9.71 -19.84 -0.67
C LEU A 51 10.69 -21.00 -0.59
N HIS A 52 11.78 -20.88 -1.35
CA HIS A 52 12.92 -21.77 -1.22
C HIS A 52 13.52 -21.62 0.18
N PRO A 53 13.98 -22.70 0.85
CA PRO A 53 14.51 -22.66 2.22
C PRO A 53 15.51 -21.53 2.50
N ILE A 54 16.41 -21.25 1.57
CA ILE A 54 17.42 -20.18 1.70
C ILE A 54 16.78 -18.80 1.94
N GLN A 55 15.58 -18.55 1.42
CA GLN A 55 14.84 -17.29 1.58
C GLN A 55 14.08 -17.21 2.92
N ARG A 56 14.05 -18.30 3.69
CA ARG A 56 13.39 -18.44 4.99
C ARG A 56 14.32 -19.05 6.02
N GLN A 57 15.55 -18.52 6.09
CA GLN A 57 16.57 -18.90 7.09
C GLN A 57 16.90 -20.41 7.10
N ASN A 58 16.88 -21.05 5.91
CA ASN A 58 17.06 -22.50 5.72
C ASN A 58 16.04 -23.39 6.44
N ARG A 59 14.90 -22.82 6.87
CA ARG A 59 13.78 -23.61 7.39
C ARG A 59 13.24 -24.49 6.28
N THR A 60 12.84 -25.70 6.62
CA THR A 60 12.24 -26.67 5.70
C THR A 60 11.01 -27.28 6.32
N TYR A 61 10.02 -27.63 5.50
CA TYR A 61 8.79 -28.27 5.95
C TYR A 61 8.47 -29.45 5.03
N PRO A 62 7.93 -30.56 5.57
CA PRO A 62 7.45 -31.66 4.74
C PRO A 62 6.37 -31.16 3.77
N ARG A 63 6.48 -31.55 2.49
CA ARG A 63 5.54 -31.12 1.45
C ARG A 63 4.08 -31.42 1.82
N VAL A 64 3.81 -32.59 2.40
CA VAL A 64 2.46 -32.99 2.85
C VAL A 64 1.89 -32.03 3.89
N ASN A 65 2.71 -31.52 4.80
CA ASN A 65 2.26 -30.55 5.80
C ASN A 65 1.97 -29.20 5.15
N VAL A 66 2.81 -28.76 4.20
CA VAL A 66 2.59 -27.52 3.45
C VAL A 66 1.28 -27.59 2.67
N GLU A 67 0.99 -28.70 2.00
CA GLU A 67 -0.26 -28.90 1.28
C GLU A 67 -1.47 -28.75 2.21
N VAL A 68 -1.45 -29.40 3.39
CA VAL A 68 -2.52 -29.28 4.41
C VAL A 68 -2.65 -27.86 4.95
N TRP A 69 -1.54 -27.21 5.30
CA TRP A 69 -1.54 -25.86 5.85
C TRP A 69 -2.06 -24.80 4.88
N LEU A 70 -1.97 -25.04 3.57
CA LEU A 70 -2.45 -24.09 2.56
C LEU A 70 -3.92 -24.28 2.16
N GLU A 71 -4.60 -25.33 2.64
CA GLU A 71 -5.98 -25.65 2.27
C GLU A 71 -6.98 -24.54 2.62
N ASN A 72 -6.90 -23.96 3.82
CA ASN A 72 -7.84 -22.93 4.28
C ASN A 72 -7.21 -22.04 5.35
N PHE A 73 -7.94 -21.01 5.80
CA PHE A 73 -7.44 -20.07 6.80
C PHE A 73 -7.07 -20.75 8.13
N HIS A 74 -7.87 -21.69 8.60
CA HIS A 74 -7.67 -22.35 9.89
C HIS A 74 -6.38 -23.20 9.88
N THR A 75 -6.13 -23.93 8.79
CA THR A 75 -4.90 -24.73 8.66
C THR A 75 -3.66 -23.86 8.45
N LYS A 76 -3.81 -22.64 7.91
CA LYS A 76 -2.72 -21.63 7.92
C LYS A 76 -2.39 -21.17 9.33
N MET A 77 -3.39 -21.05 10.22
CA MET A 77 -3.13 -20.71 11.63
C MET A 77 -2.46 -21.86 12.38
N ASP A 78 -2.76 -23.12 12.04
CA ASP A 78 -2.03 -24.29 12.58
C ASP A 78 -0.54 -24.21 12.25
N PHE A 79 -0.20 -23.83 11.01
CA PHE A 79 1.19 -23.59 10.63
C PHE A 79 1.82 -22.48 11.48
N LEU A 80 1.12 -21.38 11.69
CA LEU A 80 1.65 -20.23 12.43
C LEU A 80 1.97 -20.62 13.88
N GLU A 81 1.11 -21.38 14.55
CA GLU A 81 1.37 -21.91 15.90
C GLU A 81 2.66 -22.75 15.95
N VAL A 82 2.83 -23.66 14.97
CA VAL A 82 4.05 -24.47 14.84
C VAL A 82 5.28 -23.58 14.64
N GLU A 83 5.19 -22.57 13.78
CA GLU A 83 6.31 -21.69 13.47
C GLU A 83 6.70 -20.79 14.65
N ILE A 84 5.72 -20.26 15.39
CA ILE A 84 5.97 -19.48 16.61
C ILE A 84 6.66 -20.35 17.66
N ALA A 85 6.16 -21.56 17.90
CA ALA A 85 6.76 -22.50 18.85
C ALA A 85 8.21 -22.84 18.46
N ASN A 86 8.47 -23.10 17.17
CA ASN A 86 9.81 -23.39 16.66
C ASN A 86 10.77 -22.21 16.76
N ARG A 87 10.26 -20.97 16.73
CA ARG A 87 11.07 -19.75 16.86
C ARG A 87 11.24 -19.30 18.30
N GLY A 88 10.41 -19.77 19.23
CA GLY A 88 10.38 -19.29 20.60
C GLY A 88 9.99 -17.81 20.70
N CYS A 89 9.18 -17.31 19.76
CA CYS A 89 8.73 -15.93 19.73
C CYS A 89 7.60 -15.70 20.73
N ALA A 90 7.45 -14.45 21.18
CA ALA A 90 6.27 -14.03 21.93
C ALA A 90 5.01 -14.15 21.05
N ILE A 91 3.94 -14.67 21.63
CA ILE A 91 2.62 -14.72 21.01
C ILE A 91 1.97 -13.35 21.20
N ILE A 92 1.66 -12.66 20.10
CA ILE A 92 0.96 -11.36 20.13
C ILE A 92 -0.54 -11.53 19.88
N CYS A 93 -0.92 -12.50 19.04
CA CYS A 93 -2.30 -12.80 18.68
C CYS A 93 -2.51 -14.31 18.77
N GLU A 94 -3.50 -14.77 19.53
CA GLU A 94 -3.79 -16.20 19.64
C GLU A 94 -4.61 -16.68 18.44
N LYS A 95 -4.55 -17.98 18.15
CA LYS A 95 -5.32 -18.57 17.05
C LYS A 95 -6.82 -18.29 17.14
N ALA A 96 -7.38 -18.26 18.36
CA ALA A 96 -8.78 -17.93 18.58
C ALA A 96 -9.13 -16.52 18.10
N ASP A 97 -8.22 -15.55 18.29
CA ASP A 97 -8.41 -14.17 17.85
C ASP A 97 -8.39 -14.07 16.32
N PHE A 98 -7.44 -14.76 15.66
CA PHE A 98 -7.42 -14.82 14.19
C PHE A 98 -8.72 -15.37 13.62
N ILE A 99 -9.23 -16.47 14.17
CA ILE A 99 -10.50 -17.08 13.73
C ILE A 99 -11.65 -16.09 13.92
N TRP A 100 -11.70 -15.42 15.07
CA TRP A 100 -12.71 -14.41 15.35
C TRP A 100 -12.68 -13.26 14.33
N TYR A 101 -11.52 -12.67 14.06
CA TYR A 101 -11.39 -11.60 13.08
C TYR A 101 -11.76 -12.07 11.66
N HIS A 102 -11.36 -13.30 11.30
CA HIS A 102 -11.71 -13.91 10.02
C HIS A 102 -13.22 -14.10 9.86
N GLU A 103 -13.95 -14.46 10.92
CA GLU A 103 -15.41 -14.53 10.92
C GLU A 103 -16.06 -13.14 10.76
N VAL A 104 -15.55 -12.11 11.45
CA VAL A 104 -16.01 -10.73 11.28
C VAL A 104 -15.80 -10.27 9.84
N ARG A 105 -14.64 -10.60 9.23
CA ARG A 105 -14.32 -10.36 7.82
C ARG A 105 -15.34 -11.04 6.92
N ASN A 106 -15.57 -12.34 7.09
CA ASN A 106 -16.54 -13.10 6.28
C ASN A 106 -17.95 -12.48 6.32
N GLY A 107 -18.36 -11.95 7.47
CA GLY A 107 -19.62 -11.23 7.63
C GLY A 107 -19.79 -10.03 6.68
N GLN A 108 -18.69 -9.37 6.27
CA GLN A 108 -18.73 -8.14 5.49
C GLN A 108 -19.14 -8.32 4.02
N TYR A 109 -18.88 -9.49 3.42
CA TYR A 109 -19.12 -9.72 1.99
C TYR A 109 -19.73 -11.09 1.65
N HIS A 110 -19.81 -12.03 2.60
CA HIS A 110 -20.50 -13.32 2.38
C HIS A 110 -21.93 -13.35 2.93
N VAL A 111 -22.21 -12.67 4.04
CA VAL A 111 -23.52 -12.74 4.72
C VAL A 111 -24.47 -11.63 4.27
N GLY A 112 -23.97 -10.59 3.58
CA GLY A 112 -24.76 -9.43 3.16
C GLY A 112 -25.23 -8.55 4.34
N GLY A 113 -24.58 -8.67 5.49
CA GLY A 113 -24.89 -7.88 6.68
C GLY A 113 -24.59 -6.40 6.47
N ALA A 114 -25.49 -5.53 6.96
CA ALA A 114 -25.25 -4.09 7.04
C ALA A 114 -24.27 -3.70 8.17
N THR A 115 -23.62 -4.68 8.81
CA THR A 115 -22.67 -4.44 9.88
C THR A 115 -21.40 -3.78 9.33
N ILE A 116 -20.84 -2.87 10.12
CA ILE A 116 -19.58 -2.18 9.83
C ILE A 116 -18.60 -2.65 10.91
N PRO A 117 -17.37 -3.06 10.56
CA PRO A 117 -16.38 -3.47 11.55
C PRO A 117 -16.12 -2.37 12.56
N GLN A 118 -16.02 -2.74 13.83
CA GLN A 118 -15.69 -1.83 14.91
C GLN A 118 -14.19 -1.57 14.95
N GLU A 119 -13.80 -0.43 15.51
CA GLU A 119 -12.39 -0.03 15.65
C GLU A 119 -11.54 -1.10 16.35
N ARG A 120 -12.06 -1.72 17.42
CA ARG A 120 -11.38 -2.84 18.12
C ARG A 120 -11.07 -4.04 17.22
N GLU A 121 -11.93 -4.32 16.23
CA GLU A 121 -11.76 -5.43 15.30
C GLU A 121 -10.69 -5.07 14.27
N LEU A 122 -10.71 -3.83 13.79
CA LEU A 122 -9.73 -3.29 12.85
C LEU A 122 -8.33 -3.20 13.46
N GLU A 123 -8.20 -2.63 14.66
CA GLU A 123 -6.92 -2.56 15.38
C GLU A 123 -6.34 -3.94 15.65
N GLY A 124 -7.21 -4.89 16.02
CA GLY A 124 -6.84 -6.26 16.31
C GLY A 124 -6.25 -6.96 15.09
N ILE A 125 -6.98 -6.99 13.97
CA ILE A 125 -6.48 -7.61 12.74
C ILE A 125 -5.27 -6.88 12.16
N ARG A 126 -5.20 -5.56 12.29
CA ARG A 126 -4.05 -4.75 11.86
C ARG A 126 -2.79 -5.18 12.60
N LYS A 127 -2.84 -5.23 13.94
CA LYS A 127 -1.74 -5.70 14.78
C LYS A 127 -1.33 -7.12 14.43
N ALA A 128 -2.31 -8.00 14.21
CA ALA A 128 -2.07 -9.37 13.82
C ALA A 128 -1.36 -9.49 12.45
N ALA A 129 -1.79 -8.72 11.45
CA ALA A 129 -1.20 -8.72 10.11
C ALA A 129 0.25 -8.22 10.11
N LEU A 130 0.51 -7.10 10.80
CA LEU A 130 1.86 -6.55 10.95
C LEU A 130 2.78 -7.54 11.66
N TRP A 131 2.30 -8.17 12.74
CA TRP A 131 3.07 -9.16 13.48
C TRP A 131 3.38 -10.41 12.65
N VAL A 132 2.39 -10.99 11.96
CA VAL A 132 2.60 -12.15 11.08
C VAL A 132 3.62 -11.84 10.00
N PHE A 133 3.51 -10.67 9.37
CA PHE A 133 4.46 -10.23 8.36
C PHE A 133 5.88 -10.10 8.93
N GLY A 134 6.01 -9.39 10.05
CA GLY A 134 7.30 -9.20 10.74
C GLY A 134 7.95 -10.53 11.12
N LEU A 135 7.15 -11.45 11.68
CA LEU A 135 7.58 -12.80 12.01
C LEU A 135 8.07 -13.55 10.76
N LEU A 136 7.25 -13.67 9.72
CA LEU A 136 7.58 -14.54 8.58
C LEU A 136 8.75 -14.01 7.75
N PHE A 137 8.88 -12.70 7.60
CA PHE A 137 9.89 -12.08 6.74
C PHE A 137 11.08 -11.47 7.49
N ASP A 138 11.17 -11.68 8.81
CA ASP A 138 12.27 -11.22 9.67
C ASP A 138 12.44 -9.69 9.63
N VAL A 139 11.31 -8.99 9.73
CA VAL A 139 11.21 -7.53 9.71
C VAL A 139 10.92 -7.06 11.14
N GLY A 140 11.87 -6.32 11.72
CA GLY A 140 11.80 -5.91 13.12
C GLY A 140 10.73 -4.85 13.40
N ASP A 141 10.64 -3.81 12.56
CA ASP A 141 9.66 -2.75 12.69
C ASP A 141 8.88 -2.59 11.37
N VAL A 142 7.74 -3.28 11.31
CA VAL A 142 6.86 -3.24 10.13
C VAL A 142 6.09 -1.92 10.09
N GLU A 143 5.79 -1.32 11.24
CA GLU A 143 5.09 -0.04 11.32
C GLU A 143 5.96 1.09 10.77
N GLU A 144 7.24 1.16 11.13
CA GLU A 144 8.16 2.14 10.58
C GLU A 144 8.24 2.06 9.05
N ILE A 145 8.38 0.85 8.49
CA ILE A 145 8.40 0.66 7.03
C ILE A 145 7.06 1.07 6.42
N LEU A 146 5.94 0.73 7.05
CA LEU A 146 4.61 1.13 6.59
C LEU A 146 4.46 2.65 6.55
N GLU A 147 4.89 3.36 7.59
CA GLU A 147 4.93 4.82 7.61
C GLU A 147 5.86 5.39 6.55
N GLU A 148 7.04 4.81 6.32
CA GLU A 148 7.93 5.26 5.24
C GLU A 148 7.25 5.15 3.87
N TYR A 149 6.54 4.05 3.60
CA TYR A 149 5.83 3.86 2.33
C TYR A 149 4.61 4.76 2.20
N LEU A 150 3.87 4.97 3.30
CA LEU A 150 2.75 5.90 3.32
C LEU A 150 3.22 7.33 3.14
N ASN A 151 4.29 7.76 3.82
CA ASN A 151 4.86 9.09 3.65
C ASN A 151 5.46 9.30 2.25
N LYS A 152 5.91 8.26 1.56
CA LYS A 152 6.27 8.36 0.13
C LYS A 152 5.06 8.47 -0.79
N ARG A 153 3.93 7.84 -0.42
CA ARG A 153 2.66 7.95 -1.18
C ARG A 153 1.87 9.22 -0.85
N SER A 154 1.98 9.72 0.38
CA SER A 154 1.36 10.94 0.91
C SER A 154 2.24 12.16 0.74
N GLY A 155 3.55 11.96 0.60
CA GLY A 155 4.49 12.94 0.05
C GLY A 155 4.23 13.06 -1.43
N ASP A 156 3.19 13.82 -1.76
CA ASP A 156 2.94 14.51 -3.02
C ASP A 156 3.67 13.91 -4.24
N ASP A 157 3.08 12.83 -4.80
CA ASP A 157 3.30 12.50 -6.23
C ASP A 157 2.57 13.52 -7.12
N SER A 158 1.90 14.52 -6.52
CA SER A 158 1.53 15.74 -7.20
C SER A 158 2.81 16.52 -7.49
N PRO A 159 3.08 16.85 -8.75
CA PRO A 159 4.20 17.69 -9.10
C PRO A 159 4.21 18.98 -8.28
N GLU A 160 5.35 19.25 -7.65
CA GLU A 160 5.55 20.50 -6.95
C GLU A 160 5.38 21.66 -7.94
N ARG A 161 4.64 22.68 -7.51
CA ARG A 161 4.53 23.93 -8.27
C ARG A 161 5.89 24.62 -8.29
N THR A 162 6.37 24.98 -9.47
CA THR A 162 7.66 25.68 -9.63
C THR A 162 7.48 26.99 -10.38
N GLU A 163 8.30 27.99 -10.08
CA GLU A 163 8.25 29.27 -10.79
C GLU A 163 8.51 29.11 -12.30
N ASP A 164 9.35 28.16 -12.69
CA ASP A 164 9.68 27.93 -14.10
C ASP A 164 8.48 27.36 -14.88
N ASN A 165 7.77 26.38 -14.31
CA ASN A 165 6.56 25.83 -14.91
C ASN A 165 5.43 26.86 -14.96
N ASP A 166 5.28 27.68 -13.90
CA ASP A 166 4.32 28.77 -13.88
C ASP A 166 4.56 29.75 -15.04
N ARG A 167 5.82 30.17 -15.23
CA ARG A 167 6.19 31.08 -16.31
C ARG A 167 5.90 30.49 -17.69
N LEU A 168 6.24 29.22 -17.93
CA LEU A 168 5.99 28.56 -19.21
C LEU A 168 4.48 28.53 -19.53
N ILE A 169 3.68 28.08 -18.57
CA ILE A 169 2.23 27.94 -18.76
C ILE A 169 1.55 29.30 -18.90
N ASP A 170 1.92 30.29 -18.09
CA ASP A 170 1.29 31.62 -18.14
C ASP A 170 1.74 32.44 -19.35
N GLN A 171 2.93 32.20 -19.90
CA GLN A 171 3.35 32.79 -21.16
C GLN A 171 2.51 32.27 -22.34
N GLU A 172 2.21 30.97 -22.36
CA GLU A 172 1.41 30.34 -23.41
C GLU A 172 -0.09 30.66 -23.28
N PHE A 173 -0.64 30.55 -22.06
CA PHE A 173 -2.10 30.56 -21.84
C PHE A 173 -2.62 31.79 -21.10
N GLY A 174 -1.74 32.60 -20.49
CA GLY A 174 -2.11 33.83 -19.80
C GLY A 174 -3.04 33.59 -18.61
N THR A 175 -4.11 34.40 -18.52
CA THR A 175 -5.06 34.36 -17.39
C THR A 175 -6.43 33.85 -17.82
N ILE A 176 -7.08 33.06 -16.97
CA ILE A 176 -8.48 32.64 -17.14
C ILE A 176 -9.41 33.39 -16.17
N LYS A 177 -10.71 33.47 -16.49
CA LYS A 177 -11.71 34.07 -15.60
C LYS A 177 -12.50 33.00 -14.85
N LEU A 178 -12.39 32.99 -13.52
CA LEU A 178 -13.23 32.17 -12.64
C LEU A 178 -14.14 33.07 -11.82
N ALA A 179 -15.45 32.85 -11.92
CA ALA A 179 -16.48 33.66 -11.25
C ALA A 179 -16.28 35.19 -11.46
N GLY A 180 -15.81 35.59 -12.65
CA GLY A 180 -15.57 36.99 -13.01
C GLY A 180 -14.23 37.58 -12.55
N LYS A 181 -13.41 36.82 -11.81
CA LYS A 181 -12.07 37.24 -11.39
C LYS A 181 -10.99 36.60 -12.27
N PRO A 182 -9.94 37.34 -12.68
CA PRO A 182 -8.82 36.77 -13.42
C PRO A 182 -7.90 35.98 -12.48
N TYR A 183 -7.45 34.81 -12.93
CA TYR A 183 -6.44 33.96 -12.28
C TYR A 183 -5.41 33.54 -13.32
N TYR A 184 -4.18 33.28 -12.88
CA TYR A 184 -3.17 32.68 -13.74
C TYR A 184 -3.55 31.25 -14.11
N THR A 185 -3.28 30.86 -15.35
CA THR A 185 -3.63 29.52 -15.82
C THR A 185 -2.85 28.47 -15.05
N SER A 186 -1.57 28.72 -14.78
CA SER A 186 -0.71 27.88 -13.95
C SER A 186 -1.27 27.62 -12.56
N GLU A 187 -1.75 28.69 -11.89
CA GLU A 187 -2.29 28.66 -10.53
C GLU A 187 -3.56 27.80 -10.45
N VAL A 188 -4.49 27.99 -11.39
CA VAL A 188 -5.73 27.21 -11.42
C VAL A 188 -5.45 25.77 -11.79
N LEU A 189 -4.56 25.54 -12.76
CA LEU A 189 -4.23 24.22 -13.25
C LEU A 189 -3.55 23.39 -12.16
N HIS A 190 -2.57 23.95 -11.44
CA HIS A 190 -1.93 23.27 -10.32
C HIS A 190 -2.92 22.95 -9.19
N ALA A 191 -3.81 23.89 -8.84
CA ALA A 191 -4.79 23.69 -7.77
C ALA A 191 -5.86 22.63 -8.12
N TYR A 192 -6.14 22.43 -9.40
CA TYR A 192 -7.15 21.50 -9.89
C TYR A 192 -6.57 20.12 -10.23
N ASP A 193 -5.44 20.09 -10.95
CA ASP A 193 -4.75 18.89 -11.41
C ASP A 193 -3.23 19.14 -11.51
N PRO A 194 -2.49 18.88 -10.42
CA PRO A 194 -1.04 19.04 -10.39
C PRO A 194 -0.29 18.20 -11.43
N VAL A 195 -0.83 17.03 -11.80
CA VAL A 195 -0.20 16.13 -12.77
C VAL A 195 -0.25 16.76 -14.15
N LEU A 196 -1.44 17.20 -14.57
CA LEU A 196 -1.64 17.90 -15.83
C LEU A 196 -0.82 19.19 -15.90
N TYR A 197 -0.69 19.93 -14.79
CA TYR A 197 0.19 21.09 -14.69
C TYR A 197 1.64 20.76 -15.08
N SER A 198 2.19 19.65 -14.58
CA SER A 198 3.57 19.26 -14.87
C SER A 198 3.75 18.72 -16.28
N GLU A 199 2.82 17.88 -16.74
CA GLU A 199 2.86 17.34 -18.12
C GLU A 199 2.83 18.48 -19.14
N LEU A 200 1.97 19.47 -18.94
CA LEU A 200 1.87 20.63 -19.82
C LEU A 200 3.16 21.44 -19.85
N ALA A 201 3.80 21.67 -18.70
CA ALA A 201 5.08 22.37 -18.65
C ALA A 201 6.21 21.59 -19.35
N ILE A 202 6.23 20.27 -19.24
CA ILE A 202 7.19 19.40 -19.95
C ILE A 202 6.98 19.48 -21.46
N ASP A 203 5.72 19.47 -21.91
CA ASP A 203 5.39 19.51 -23.33
C ASP A 203 5.76 20.86 -23.97
N ILE A 204 5.49 21.98 -23.28
CA ILE A 204 5.93 23.31 -23.72
C ILE A 204 7.46 23.34 -23.83
N ARG A 205 8.16 22.85 -22.79
CA ARG A 205 9.63 22.86 -22.78
C ARG A 205 10.25 22.05 -23.91
N LYS A 206 9.76 20.83 -24.14
CA LYS A 206 10.24 19.98 -25.25
C LYS A 206 9.99 20.62 -26.61
N ARG A 207 8.84 21.27 -26.79
CA ARG A 207 8.53 22.00 -28.01
C ARG A 207 9.52 23.14 -28.23
N ASP A 208 9.70 23.99 -27.21
CA ASP A 208 10.59 25.15 -27.30
C ASP A 208 12.06 24.75 -27.52
N GLU A 209 12.52 23.66 -26.88
CA GLU A 209 13.85 23.05 -27.12
C GLU A 209 13.99 22.57 -28.58
N SER A 210 12.98 21.88 -29.11
CA SER A 210 13.00 21.40 -30.51
C SER A 210 12.99 22.54 -31.54
N GLU A 211 12.33 23.65 -31.24
CA GLU A 211 12.30 24.84 -32.11
C GLU A 211 13.65 25.58 -32.10
N ALA A 212 14.32 25.62 -30.94
CA ALA A 212 15.65 26.21 -30.81
C ALA A 212 16.72 25.43 -31.59
N GLU A 213 16.71 24.09 -31.50
CA GLU A 213 17.65 23.22 -32.23
C GLU A 213 17.49 23.35 -33.75
N MET A 214 16.25 23.42 -34.26
CA MET A 214 16.01 23.64 -35.69
C MET A 214 16.41 25.05 -36.16
N GLY A 215 16.37 26.06 -35.29
CA GLY A 215 16.79 27.42 -35.59
C GLY A 215 18.31 27.59 -35.66
N GLU A 216 19.05 26.83 -34.86
CA GLU A 216 20.53 26.82 -34.87
C GLU A 216 21.11 26.05 -36.06
N GLU A 217 20.47 24.97 -36.52
CA GLU A 217 20.91 24.25 -37.74
C GLU A 217 20.64 25.01 -39.05
N ALA A 218 19.78 26.04 -39.01
CA ALA A 218 19.41 26.86 -40.16
C ALA A 218 20.16 28.20 -40.27
N SER A 219 21.07 28.51 -39.33
CA SER A 219 21.90 29.74 -39.29
C SER A 219 23.37 29.47 -39.63
#